data_AF-A0A1S9CVG5-F1
#
_entry.id   AF-A0A1S9CVG5-F1
#
_cell.length_a   1.000
_cell.length_b   1.000
_cell.length_c   1.000
_cell.angle_alpha   90.00
_cell.angle_beta   90.00
_cell.angle_gamma   90.00
#
_symmetry.space_group_name_H-M   'P 1'
#
loop_
_entity.id
_entity.type
_entity.pdbx_description
1 polymer ?
#
loop_
_entity_poly.entity_id
_entity_poly.type
_entity_poly.pdbx_seq_one_letter_code
_entity_poly.pdbx_strand_id
1 'polypeptide(L)'
;MGRVLFLIVAAAFLTDTWLATADAVSRIQADIVHVLFPKARRYEMRYLYYVFLGVLTIVTSLTMLLDAPGPLILMSAVIGFIGTVIFPLALYYLNYRYLSPELPQWARPSRASQALLLLSFVVYFALACLYVGSVVAS
;
A
#
# COMPACT_ATOMS: atom_id res chain seq x y z
N MET A 1 28.27 -17.82 -10.95
CA MET A 1 27.15 -17.46 -11.85
C MET A 1 25.81 -17.36 -11.10
N GLY A 2 25.32 -18.43 -10.46
CA GLY A 2 24.00 -18.44 -9.79
C GLY A 2 23.78 -17.37 -8.70
N ARG A 3 24.77 -17.13 -7.82
CA ARG A 3 24.68 -16.09 -6.77
C ARG A 3 24.55 -14.67 -7.33
N VAL A 4 25.28 -14.37 -8.41
CA VAL A 4 25.24 -13.04 -9.04
C VAL A 4 23.90 -12.82 -9.72
N LEU A 5 23.40 -13.82 -10.47
CA LEU A 5 22.06 -13.79 -11.05
C LEU A 5 20.97 -13.61 -9.99
N PHE A 6 21.04 -14.35 -8.89
CA PHE A 6 20.10 -14.22 -7.78
C PHE A 6 20.09 -12.81 -7.20
N LEU A 7 21.27 -12.22 -6.95
CA LEU A 7 21.36 -10.86 -6.39
C LEU A 7 20.84 -9.80 -7.35
N ILE A 8 21.10 -9.93 -8.66
CA ILE A 8 20.57 -9.01 -9.68
C ILE A 8 19.04 -9.08 -9.71
N VAL A 9 18.48 -10.30 -9.70
CA VAL A 9 17.02 -10.49 -9.69
C VAL A 9 16.41 -9.93 -8.41
N ALA A 10 16.99 -10.24 -7.24
CA ALA A 10 16.52 -9.71 -5.96
C ALA A 10 16.57 -8.17 -5.91
N ALA A 11 17.64 -7.56 -6.42
CA ALA A 11 17.77 -6.12 -6.51
C ALA A 11 16.72 -5.51 -7.46
N ALA A 12 16.43 -6.15 -8.60
CA ALA A 12 15.40 -5.70 -9.53
C ALA A 12 14.00 -5.73 -8.88
N PHE A 13 13.64 -6.83 -8.21
CA PHE A 13 12.36 -6.94 -7.48
C PHE A 13 12.22 -5.90 -6.36
N LEU A 14 13.30 -5.70 -5.59
CA LEU A 14 13.32 -4.73 -4.51
C LEU A 14 13.16 -3.29 -5.06
N THR A 15 13.85 -2.98 -6.17
CA THR A 15 13.78 -1.66 -6.82
C THR A 15 12.40 -1.40 -7.39
N ASP A 16 11.79 -2.38 -8.06
CA ASP A 16 10.43 -2.27 -8.61
C ASP A 16 9.39 -2.00 -7.51
N THR A 17 9.43 -2.79 -6.44
CA THR A 17 8.53 -2.64 -5.28
C THR A 17 8.71 -1.27 -4.61
N TRP A 18 9.97 -0.85 -4.42
CA TRP A 18 10.28 0.46 -3.84
C TRP A 18 9.79 1.60 -4.74
N LEU A 19 10.02 1.52 -6.05
CA LEU A 19 9.61 2.55 -7.01
C LEU A 19 8.09 2.71 -7.04
N ALA A 20 7.35 1.60 -7.08
CA ALA A 20 5.88 1.61 -7.05
C ALA A 20 5.35 2.23 -5.74
N THR A 21 5.96 1.88 -4.61
CA THR A 21 5.59 2.44 -3.30
C THR A 21 5.91 3.93 -3.23
N ALA A 22 7.10 4.34 -3.69
CA ALA A 22 7.55 5.72 -3.67
C ALA A 22 6.67 6.62 -4.55
N ASP A 23 6.29 6.15 -5.74
CA ASP A 23 5.38 6.89 -6.61
C ASP A 23 3.99 7.03 -5.98
N ALA A 24 3.41 5.94 -5.48
CA ALA A 24 2.08 5.95 -4.86
C ALA A 24 2.03 6.89 -3.63
N VAL A 25 2.99 6.76 -2.71
CA VAL A 25 3.04 7.57 -1.48
C VAL A 25 3.26 9.05 -1.82
N SER A 26 4.14 9.36 -2.77
CA SER A 26 4.43 10.76 -3.13
C SER A 26 3.23 11.46 -3.75
N ARG A 27 2.45 10.75 -4.59
CA ARG A 27 1.22 11.29 -5.19
C ARG A 27 0.11 11.50 -4.17
N ILE A 28 -0.17 10.49 -3.34
CA ILE A 28 -1.20 10.60 -2.30
C ILE A 28 -0.85 11.75 -1.34
N GLN A 29 0.42 11.95 -1.02
CA GLN A 29 0.84 12.97 -0.06
C GLN A 29 0.78 14.37 -0.68
N ALA A 30 1.16 14.49 -1.97
CA ALA A 30 0.95 15.72 -2.72
C ALA A 30 -0.55 16.08 -2.77
N ASP A 31 -1.42 15.12 -3.08
CA ASP A 31 -2.88 15.29 -3.10
C ASP A 31 -3.44 15.73 -1.74
N ILE A 32 -3.11 15.01 -0.66
CA ILE A 32 -3.55 15.34 0.70
C ILE A 32 -3.14 16.77 1.06
N VAL A 33 -1.88 17.13 0.81
CA VAL A 33 -1.38 18.46 1.16
C VAL A 33 -2.09 19.55 0.36
N HIS A 34 -2.33 19.32 -0.92
CA HIS A 34 -3.00 20.29 -1.78
C HIS A 34 -4.50 20.46 -1.48
N VAL A 35 -5.16 19.38 -1.05
CA VAL A 35 -6.57 19.41 -0.62
C VAL A 35 -6.72 20.07 0.76
N LEU A 36 -5.90 19.65 1.73
CA LEU A 36 -6.04 20.03 3.13
C LEU A 36 -5.48 21.43 3.44
N PHE A 37 -4.42 21.86 2.76
CA PHE A 37 -3.77 23.14 3.01
C PHE A 37 -4.01 24.12 1.84
N PRO A 38 -4.87 25.14 2.00
CA PRO A 38 -5.12 26.13 0.95
C PRO A 38 -3.85 26.87 0.51
N LYS A 39 -2.92 27.08 1.45
CA LYS A 39 -1.61 27.70 1.19
C LYS A 39 -0.69 26.84 0.34
N ALA A 40 -0.89 25.52 0.29
CA ALA A 40 -0.07 24.63 -0.52
C ALA A 40 -0.48 24.63 -2.01
N ARG A 41 -1.70 25.12 -2.33
CA ARG A 41 -2.18 25.27 -3.72
C ARG A 41 -1.40 26.28 -4.56
N ARG A 42 -0.52 27.05 -3.93
CA ARG A 42 0.42 27.96 -4.61
C ARG A 42 1.59 27.22 -5.26
N TYR A 43 1.83 25.96 -4.88
CA TYR A 43 2.89 25.13 -5.43
C TYR A 43 2.31 24.17 -6.46
N GLU A 44 3.02 23.96 -7.56
CA GLU A 44 2.64 22.95 -8.55
C GLU A 44 2.67 21.54 -7.94
N MET A 45 1.74 20.68 -8.36
CA MET A 45 1.71 19.30 -7.89
C MET A 45 2.98 18.52 -8.22
N ARG A 46 3.62 18.82 -9.35
CA ARG A 46 4.91 18.23 -9.71
C ARG A 46 5.98 18.56 -8.67
N TYR A 47 6.00 19.80 -8.18
CA TYR A 47 6.95 20.21 -7.16
C TYR A 47 6.71 19.45 -5.84
N LEU A 48 5.45 19.38 -5.38
CA LEU A 48 5.11 18.62 -4.16
C LEU A 48 5.47 17.13 -4.30
N TYR A 49 5.17 16.53 -5.46
CA TYR A 49 5.56 15.16 -5.76
C TYR A 49 7.07 14.93 -5.61
N TYR A 50 7.91 15.76 -6.26
CA TYR A 50 9.37 15.60 -6.18
C TYR A 50 9.91 15.86 -4.77
N VAL A 51 9.28 16.76 -4.00
CA VAL A 51 9.63 16.96 -2.59
C VAL A 51 9.37 15.69 -1.78
N PHE A 52 8.18 15.10 -1.88
CA PHE A 52 7.87 13.85 -1.15
C PHE A 52 8.73 12.68 -1.60
N LEU A 53 8.97 12.56 -2.91
CA LEU A 53 9.86 11.53 -3.47
C LEU A 53 11.29 11.68 -2.93
N GLY A 54 11.81 12.91 -2.92
CA GLY A 54 13.14 13.21 -2.38
C GLY A 54 13.24 12.91 -0.89
N VAL A 55 12.24 13.33 -0.10
CA VAL A 55 12.18 13.05 1.35
C VAL A 55 12.14 11.55 1.60
N LEU A 56 11.27 10.80 0.92
CA LEU A 56 11.17 9.36 1.07
C LEU A 56 12.47 8.64 0.70
N THR A 57 13.14 9.11 -0.37
CA THR A 57 14.44 8.58 -0.78
C THR A 57 15.50 8.79 0.29
N ILE A 58 15.61 10.02 0.83
CA ILE A 58 16.56 10.34 1.91
C ILE A 58 16.28 9.48 3.15
N VAL A 59 15.02 9.41 3.58
CA VAL A 59 14.62 8.59 4.73
C VAL A 59 14.98 7.13 4.49
N THR A 60 14.66 6.57 3.32
CA THR A 60 14.97 5.17 2.99
C THR A 60 16.49 4.91 3.04
N SER A 61 17.29 5.80 2.46
CA SER A 61 18.76 5.66 2.46
C SER A 61 19.36 5.75 3.86
N LEU A 62 18.81 6.61 4.73
CA LEU A 62 19.27 6.72 6.12
C LEU A 62 18.84 5.51 6.96
N THR A 63 17.58 5.08 6.85
CA THR A 63 17.04 3.95 7.62
C THR A 63 17.74 2.63 7.28
N MET A 64 18.06 2.38 6.00
CA MET A 64 18.84 1.20 5.60
C MET A 64 20.24 1.16 6.21
N LEU A 65 20.80 2.31 6.59
CA LEU A 65 22.11 2.40 7.22
C LEU A 65 22.05 2.20 8.75
N LEU A 66 20.89 2.45 9.36
CA LEU A 66 20.72 2.54 10.81
C LEU A 66 20.07 1.30 11.44
N ASP A 67 19.27 0.52 10.69
CA ASP A 67 18.46 -0.55 11.27
C ASP A 67 18.86 -1.98 10.87
N ALA A 68 18.67 -2.91 11.81
CA ALA A 68 18.67 -4.34 11.52
C ALA A 68 17.37 -4.73 10.78
N PRO A 69 17.44 -5.50 9.68
CA PRO A 69 16.27 -5.77 8.82
C PRO A 69 15.16 -6.57 9.51
N GLY A 70 15.43 -7.27 10.62
CA GLY A 70 14.48 -8.16 11.28
C GLY A 70 13.19 -7.47 11.78
N PRO A 71 13.28 -6.49 12.69
CA PRO A 71 12.10 -5.80 13.21
C PRO A 71 11.28 -5.06 12.15
N LEU A 72 11.95 -4.44 11.16
CA LEU A 72 11.29 -3.73 10.06
C LEU A 72 10.47 -4.67 9.17
N ILE A 73 11.00 -5.86 8.87
CA ILE A 73 10.27 -6.88 8.11
C ILE A 73 9.00 -7.29 8.86
N LEU A 74 9.11 -7.57 10.17
CA LEU A 74 7.95 -7.95 10.98
C LEU A 74 6.89 -6.83 11.00
N MET A 75 7.30 -5.59 11.24
CA MET A 75 6.39 -4.44 11.25
C MET A 75 5.71 -4.25 9.89
N SER A 76 6.46 -4.35 8.79
CA SER A 76 5.91 -4.25 7.44
C SER A 76 4.91 -5.36 7.12
N ALA A 77 5.17 -6.59 7.61
CA ALA A 77 4.25 -7.71 7.45
C ALA A 77 2.95 -7.49 8.22
N VAL A 78 3.01 -7.01 9.48
CA VAL A 78 1.83 -6.70 10.29
C VAL A 78 1.00 -5.59 9.65
N ILE A 79 1.64 -4.52 9.19
CA ILE A 79 0.96 -3.42 8.48
C ILE A 79 0.29 -3.94 7.20
N GLY A 80 0.98 -4.81 6.45
CA GLY A 80 0.44 -5.47 5.26
C GLY A 80 -0.81 -6.32 5.57
N PHE A 81 -0.79 -7.10 6.65
CA PHE A 81 -1.95 -7.88 7.11
C PHE A 81 -3.15 -7.00 7.48
N ILE A 82 -2.91 -5.89 8.18
CA ILE A 82 -3.98 -4.93 8.48
C ILE A 82 -4.54 -4.34 7.18
N GLY A 83 -3.66 -3.98 6.25
CA GLY A 83 -4.02 -3.48 4.93
C GLY A 83 -4.91 -4.44 4.14
N THR A 84 -4.57 -5.74 4.09
CA THR A 84 -5.35 -6.74 3.34
C THR A 84 -6.73 -7.03 3.93
N VAL A 85 -6.97 -6.71 5.20
CA VAL A 85 -8.29 -6.80 5.83
C VAL A 85 -9.12 -5.54 5.57
N ILE A 86 -8.51 -4.36 5.70
CA ILE A 86 -9.18 -3.08 5.49
C ILE A 86 -9.51 -2.85 4.01
N PHE A 87 -8.63 -3.26 3.09
CA PHE A 87 -8.75 -2.94 1.67
C PHE A 87 -10.00 -3.54 1.01
N PRO A 88 -10.37 -4.82 1.22
CA PRO A 88 -11.64 -5.36 0.73
C PRO A 88 -12.86 -4.65 1.31
N LEU A 89 -12.84 -4.27 2.60
CA LEU A 89 -13.94 -3.52 3.22
C LEU A 89 -14.10 -2.13 2.60
N ALA A 90 -12.98 -1.42 2.42
CA ALA A 90 -12.94 -0.12 1.77
C ALA A 90 -13.43 -0.21 0.33
N LEU A 91 -12.97 -1.19 -0.45
CA LEU A 91 -13.42 -1.44 -1.81
C LEU A 91 -14.91 -1.79 -1.88
N TYR A 92 -15.40 -2.61 -0.94
CA TYR A 92 -16.82 -2.93 -0.89
C TYR A 92 -17.66 -1.65 -0.67
N TYR A 93 -17.28 -0.86 0.32
CA TYR A 93 -17.96 0.40 0.62
C TYR A 93 -17.90 1.38 -0.57
N LEU A 94 -16.72 1.56 -1.15
CA LEU A 94 -16.49 2.47 -2.25
C LEU A 94 -17.26 2.04 -3.52
N ASN A 95 -17.12 0.79 -3.95
CA ASN A 95 -17.71 0.30 -5.20
C ASN A 95 -19.24 0.13 -5.12
N TYR A 96 -19.78 -0.35 -3.99
CA TYR A 96 -21.20 -0.72 -3.91
C TYR A 96 -22.07 0.32 -3.22
N ARG A 97 -21.50 1.16 -2.33
CA ARG A 97 -22.28 2.16 -1.59
C ARG A 97 -22.02 3.58 -2.08
N TYR A 98 -20.77 3.95 -2.33
CA TYR A 98 -20.43 5.33 -2.69
C TYR A 98 -20.51 5.59 -4.21
N LEU A 99 -19.85 4.76 -5.03
CA LEU A 99 -19.79 4.95 -6.49
C LEU A 99 -20.92 4.28 -7.27
N SER A 100 -21.59 3.27 -6.71
CA SER A 100 -22.69 2.55 -7.38
C SER A 100 -23.78 3.45 -8.01
N PRO A 101 -24.19 4.59 -7.38
CA PRO A 101 -25.18 5.49 -7.97
C PRO A 101 -24.65 6.26 -9.19
N GLU A 102 -23.36 6.59 -9.23
CA GLU A 102 -22.73 7.44 -10.25
C GLU A 102 -22.10 6.63 -11.39
N LEU A 103 -21.97 5.31 -11.23
CA LEU A 103 -21.34 4.44 -12.24
C LEU A 103 -22.27 4.08 -13.41
N PRO A 104 -21.79 4.20 -14.66
CA PRO A 104 -22.46 3.66 -15.84
C PRO A 104 -22.77 2.17 -15.70
N GLN A 105 -23.87 1.69 -16.30
CA GLN A 105 -24.33 0.31 -16.13
C GLN A 105 -23.28 -0.77 -16.48
N TRP A 106 -22.38 -0.50 -17.42
CA TRP A 106 -21.30 -1.41 -17.83
C TRP A 106 -20.13 -1.48 -16.84
N ALA A 107 -19.95 -0.46 -16.00
CA ALA A 107 -18.92 -0.40 -14.96
C ALA A 107 -19.44 -0.83 -13.59
N ARG A 108 -20.74 -1.19 -13.50
CA ARG A 108 -21.34 -1.61 -12.24
C ARG A 108 -20.75 -2.94 -11.81
N PRO A 109 -20.30 -3.03 -10.55
CA PRO A 109 -19.64 -4.23 -10.07
C PRO A 109 -20.61 -5.42 -10.01
N SER A 110 -20.20 -6.55 -10.58
CA SER A 110 -21.06 -7.74 -10.71
C SER A 110 -21.23 -8.48 -9.37
N ARG A 111 -22.28 -9.30 -9.26
CA ARG A 111 -22.49 -10.19 -8.09
C ARG A 111 -21.35 -11.20 -7.90
N ALA A 112 -20.72 -11.63 -8.99
CA ALA A 112 -19.52 -12.48 -8.92
C ALA A 112 -18.32 -11.74 -8.30
N SER A 113 -18.12 -10.47 -8.67
CA SER A 113 -17.10 -9.62 -8.07
C SER A 113 -17.35 -9.40 -6.57
N GLN A 114 -18.61 -9.24 -6.14
CA GLN A 114 -18.96 -9.19 -4.71
C GLN A 114 -18.56 -10.46 -3.98
N ALA A 115 -18.91 -11.62 -4.53
CA ALA A 115 -18.63 -12.91 -3.90
C ALA A 115 -17.12 -13.15 -3.77
N LEU A 116 -16.34 -12.82 -4.80
CA LEU A 116 -14.87 -12.93 -4.77
C LEU A 116 -14.24 -11.97 -3.75
N LEU A 117 -14.76 -10.75 -3.65
CA LEU A 117 -14.29 -9.76 -2.68
C LEU A 117 -14.59 -10.21 -1.24
N LEU A 118 -15.80 -10.73 -1.00
CA LEU A 118 -16.19 -11.28 0.31
C LEU A 118 -15.36 -12.51 0.67
N LEU A 119 -15.14 -13.42 -0.27
CA LEU A 119 -14.27 -14.58 -0.08
C LEU A 119 -12.85 -14.14 0.30
N SER A 120 -12.30 -13.17 -0.44
CA SER A 120 -10.98 -12.62 -0.15
C SER A 120 -10.92 -12.03 1.27
N PHE A 121 -11.93 -11.25 1.66
CA PHE A 121 -12.05 -10.71 3.01
C PHE A 121 -12.07 -11.81 4.08
N VAL A 122 -12.90 -12.84 3.92
CA VAL A 122 -13.01 -13.95 4.89
C VAL A 122 -11.68 -14.68 5.04
N VAL A 123 -11.00 -14.97 3.93
CA VAL A 123 -9.69 -15.64 3.95
C VAL A 123 -8.64 -14.79 4.65
N TYR A 124 -8.49 -13.51 4.30
CA TYR A 124 -7.52 -12.64 4.94
C TYR A 124 -7.83 -12.38 6.42
N PHE A 125 -9.10 -12.25 6.78
CA PHE A 125 -9.53 -12.11 8.16
C PHE A 125 -9.20 -13.37 8.98
N ALA A 126 -9.46 -14.56 8.44
CA ALA A 126 -9.11 -15.81 9.09
C ALA A 126 -7.59 -15.93 9.31
N LEU A 127 -6.79 -15.59 8.30
CA LEU A 127 -5.32 -15.58 8.42
C LEU A 127 -4.83 -14.58 9.47
N ALA A 128 -5.42 -13.38 9.51
CA ALA A 128 -5.09 -12.37 10.52
C ALA A 128 -5.41 -12.87 11.94
N CYS A 129 -6.58 -13.47 12.15
CA CYS A 129 -6.95 -14.07 13.43
C CYS A 129 -6.01 -15.21 13.85
N LEU A 130 -5.62 -16.08 12.91
CA LEU A 130 -4.66 -17.15 13.16
C LEU A 130 -3.28 -16.61 13.54
N TYR A 131 -2.81 -15.57 12.85
CA TYR A 131 -1.53 -14.92 13.15
C TYR A 131 -1.52 -14.25 14.53
N VAL A 132 -2.57 -13.50 14.87
CA VAL A 132 -2.70 -12.91 16.22
C VAL A 132 -2.76 -14.02 17.26
N GLY A 133 -3.51 -15.09 16.99
CA GLY A 133 -3.57 -16.27 17.86
C GLY A 133 -2.20 -16.92 18.08
N SER A 134 -1.38 -17.06 17.02
CA SER A 134 -0.04 -17.64 17.14
C SER A 134 0.94 -16.76 17.90
N VAL A 135 0.86 -15.43 17.72
CA VAL A 135 1.71 -14.47 18.43
C VAL A 135 1.34 -14.36 19.92
N VAL A 136 0.06 -14.47 20.26
CA VAL A 136 -0.40 -14.42 21.67
C VAL A 136 -0.18 -15.75 22.40
N ALA A 137 -0.09 -16.87 21.68
CA ALA A 137 0.14 -18.21 22.24
C ALA A 137 1.62 -18.60 22.38
N SER A 138 2.56 -17.74 21.96
CA SER A 138 4.02 -17.92 22.12
C SER A 138 4.60 -17.03 23.20
#